data_AF-A0A843JBE5-F1
#
_entry.id   AF-A0A843JBE5-F1
#
_cell.length_a   1.000
_cell.length_b   1.000
_cell.length_c   1.000
_cell.angle_alpha   90.00
_cell.angle_beta   90.00
_cell.angle_gamma   90.00
#
_symmetry.space_group_name_H-M   'P 1'
#
loop_
_entity.id
_entity.type
_entity.pdbx_description
1 polymer ?
#
loop_
_entity_poly.entity_id
_entity_poly.type
_entity_poly.pdbx_seq_one_letter_code
_entity_poly.pdbx_strand_id
1 'polypeptide(L)'
;MGLMNSIKEGFKEADDKLGIVYDGGKAEVEIGKEESKIRDATRDIGKKMVEFFDEGKEYDEAVIREYYQVILVSRKKIEELKTQQDEYKNKLKD
;
A
#
# COMPACT_ATOMS: atom_id res chain seq x y z
N MET A 1 39.30 25.67 -1.50
CA MET A 1 37.87 25.32 -1.58
C MET A 1 37.71 23.86 -1.11
N GLY A 2 37.81 23.48 0.16
CA GLY A 2 37.54 24.13 1.42
C GLY A 2 36.63 23.15 2.17
N LEU A 3 37.20 22.32 3.05
CA LEU A 3 36.61 21.15 3.75
C LEU A 3 35.16 21.32 4.24
N MET A 4 34.70 22.56 4.47
CA MET A 4 33.31 22.90 4.79
C MET A 4 32.28 22.55 3.68
N ASN A 5 32.65 22.56 2.39
CA ASN A 5 31.74 22.15 1.32
C ASN A 5 31.50 20.63 1.37
N SER A 6 32.57 19.85 1.58
CA SER A 6 32.53 18.38 1.67
C SER A 6 31.69 17.90 2.85
N ILE A 7 31.78 18.59 3.99
CA ILE A 7 30.99 18.27 5.20
C ILE A 7 29.50 18.61 4.99
N LYS A 8 29.19 19.72 4.30
CA LYS A 8 27.80 20.10 3.99
C LYS A 8 27.14 19.17 2.97
N GLU A 9 27.88 18.70 1.97
CA GLU A 9 27.41 17.71 1.01
C GLU A 9 27.15 16.35 1.68
N GLY A 10 28.06 15.89 2.54
CA GLY A 10 27.88 14.65 3.31
C GLY A 10 26.70 14.68 4.29
N PHE A 11 26.40 15.84 4.88
CA PHE A 11 25.22 16.00 5.75
C PHE A 11 23.91 15.99 4.96
N LYS A 12 23.87 16.64 3.79
CA LYS A 12 22.70 16.61 2.90
C LYS A 12 22.39 15.20 2.43
N GLU A 13 23.39 14.46 1.96
CA GLU A 13 23.18 13.07 1.53
C GLU A 13 22.71 12.16 2.67
N ALA A 14 23.16 12.40 3.90
CA ALA A 14 22.76 11.60 5.05
C ALA A 14 21.33 11.90 5.52
N ASP A 15 20.93 13.18 5.56
CA ASP A 15 19.55 13.58 5.87
C ASP A 15 18.57 13.08 4.81
N ASP A 16 18.94 13.18 3.52
CA ASP A 16 18.14 12.65 2.43
C ASP A 16 17.99 11.13 2.57
N LYS A 17 19.08 10.38 2.79
CA LYS A 17 19.06 8.91 3.03
C LYS A 17 18.20 8.52 4.24
N LEU A 18 18.22 9.27 5.33
CA LEU A 18 17.39 9.01 6.51
C LEU A 18 15.90 9.30 6.26
N GLY A 19 15.58 10.38 5.54
CA GLY A 19 14.22 10.68 5.11
C GLY A 19 13.64 9.59 4.20
N ILE A 20 14.47 9.04 3.30
CA ILE A 20 14.08 8.00 2.34
C ILE A 20 13.74 6.68 3.03
N VAL A 21 14.54 6.25 4.00
CA VAL A 21 14.26 5.02 4.77
C VAL A 21 12.97 5.17 5.57
N TYR A 22 12.73 6.37 6.12
CA TYR A 22 11.54 6.65 6.91
C TYR A 22 10.25 6.66 6.06
N ASP A 23 10.27 7.30 4.88
CA ASP A 23 9.11 7.32 3.98
C ASP A 23 8.90 5.98 3.25
N GLY A 24 9.96 5.28 2.88
CA GLY A 24 9.87 3.93 2.32
C GLY A 24 9.26 2.92 3.29
N GLY A 25 9.64 2.98 4.57
CA GLY A 25 9.06 2.13 5.61
C GLY A 25 7.59 2.44 5.91
N LYS A 26 7.17 3.70 5.80
CA LYS A 26 5.75 4.08 5.90
C LYS A 26 4.92 3.51 4.74
N ALA A 27 5.42 3.62 3.52
CA ALA A 27 4.74 3.08 2.35
C ALA A 27 4.57 1.56 2.44
N GLU A 28 5.58 0.81 2.89
CA GLU A 28 5.49 -0.64 3.09
C GLU A 28 4.46 -1.02 4.17
N VAL A 29 4.43 -0.28 5.29
CA VAL A 29 3.41 -0.50 6.33
C VAL A 29 2.00 -0.23 5.81
N GLU A 30 1.83 0.81 5.00
CA GLU A 30 0.53 1.15 4.42
C GLU A 30 0.07 0.14 3.36
N ILE A 31 0.99 -0.34 2.51
CA ILE A 31 0.73 -1.46 1.59
C ILE A 31 0.28 -2.69 2.38
N GLY A 32 0.98 -3.07 3.46
CA GLY A 32 0.61 -4.21 4.29
C GLY A 32 -0.78 -4.09 4.92
N LYS A 33 -1.20 -2.87 5.30
CA LYS A 33 -2.57 -2.61 5.79
C LYS A 33 -3.61 -2.80 4.68
N GLU A 34 -3.36 -2.28 3.49
CA GLU A 34 -4.27 -2.44 2.34
C GLU A 34 -4.37 -3.91 1.90
N GLU A 35 -3.26 -4.66 1.93
CA GLU A 35 -3.27 -6.10 1.68
C GLU A 35 -4.10 -6.86 2.73
N SER A 36 -4.04 -6.44 4.00
CA SER A 36 -4.89 -7.01 5.05
C SER A 36 -6.38 -6.73 4.79
N LYS A 37 -6.74 -5.51 4.39
CA LYS A 37 -8.13 -5.17 4.02
C LYS A 37 -8.65 -6.04 2.88
N ILE A 38 -7.82 -6.31 1.87
CA ILE A 38 -8.19 -7.22 0.77
C ILE A 38 -8.43 -8.64 1.27
N ARG A 39 -7.56 -9.15 2.16
CA ARG A 39 -7.73 -10.48 2.76
C ARG A 39 -9.02 -10.57 3.57
N ASP A 40 -9.30 -9.56 4.39
CA ASP A 40 -10.50 -9.50 5.23
C ASP A 40 -11.77 -9.42 4.38
N ALA A 41 -11.80 -8.55 3.37
CA ALA A 41 -12.93 -8.44 2.43
C ALA A 41 -13.16 -9.75 1.66
N THR A 42 -12.09 -10.42 1.22
CA THR A 42 -12.19 -11.72 0.52
C THR A 42 -12.73 -12.80 1.45
N ARG A 43 -12.29 -12.82 2.71
CA ARG A 43 -12.81 -13.72 3.74
C ARG A 43 -14.30 -13.47 3.99
N ASP A 44 -14.73 -12.22 4.08
CA ASP A 44 -16.11 -11.86 4.36
C ASP A 44 -17.04 -12.16 3.19
N ILE A 45 -16.57 -11.99 1.94
CA ILE A 45 -17.25 -12.53 0.74
C ILE A 45 -17.47 -14.04 0.90
N GLY A 46 -16.42 -14.78 1.25
CA GLY A 46 -16.51 -16.23 1.45
C GLY A 46 -17.55 -16.63 2.50
N LYS A 47 -17.55 -15.94 3.66
CA LYS A 47 -18.57 -16.17 4.70
C LYS A 47 -19.98 -15.89 4.20
N LYS A 48 -20.20 -14.77 3.50
CA LYS A 48 -21.52 -14.42 2.96
C LYS A 48 -22.01 -15.42 1.93
N MET A 49 -21.13 -15.91 1.07
CA MET A 49 -21.47 -16.97 0.12
C MET A 49 -21.90 -18.26 0.83
N VAL A 50 -21.21 -18.66 1.89
CA VAL A 50 -21.61 -19.83 2.70
C VAL A 50 -22.96 -19.59 3.37
N GLU A 51 -23.20 -18.41 3.95
CA GLU A 51 -24.51 -18.06 4.54
C GLU A 51 -25.64 -18.16 3.52
N PHE A 52 -25.46 -17.67 2.29
CA PHE A 52 -26.46 -17.81 1.23
C PHE A 52 -26.76 -19.28 0.90
N PHE A 53 -25.72 -20.12 0.81
CA PHE A 53 -25.89 -21.55 0.54
C PHE A 53 -26.56 -22.28 1.71
N ASP A 54 -26.20 -21.98 2.95
CA ASP A 54 -26.81 -22.56 4.15
C ASP A 54 -28.31 -22.19 4.25
N GLU A 55 -28.67 -20.99 3.81
CA GLU A 55 -30.07 -20.53 3.73
C GLU A 55 -30.82 -21.03 2.49
N GLY A 56 -30.14 -21.74 1.58
CA GLY A 56 -30.73 -22.22 0.31
C GLY A 56 -31.12 -21.08 -0.64
N LYS A 57 -30.48 -19.91 -0.52
CA LYS A 57 -30.74 -18.72 -1.34
C LYS A 57 -29.67 -18.56 -2.42
N GLU A 58 -30.05 -17.91 -3.52
CA GLU A 58 -29.05 -17.34 -4.43
C GLU A 58 -28.29 -16.20 -3.73
N TYR A 59 -27.05 -15.97 -4.15
CA TYR A 59 -26.25 -14.90 -3.59
C TYR A 59 -26.80 -13.53 -4.01
N ASP A 60 -26.72 -12.56 -3.10
CA ASP A 60 -27.05 -11.17 -3.40
C ASP A 60 -25.83 -10.46 -4.00
N GLU A 61 -25.89 -10.16 -5.31
CA GLU A 61 -24.80 -9.46 -6.00
C GLU A 61 -24.49 -8.10 -5.38
N ALA A 62 -25.49 -7.36 -4.90
CA ALA A 62 -25.27 -6.04 -4.32
C ALA A 62 -24.41 -6.15 -3.04
N VAL A 63 -24.72 -7.13 -2.18
CA VAL A 63 -23.94 -7.41 -0.96
C VAL A 63 -22.51 -7.81 -1.31
N ILE A 64 -22.31 -8.72 -2.27
CA ILE A 64 -20.95 -9.14 -2.66
C ILE A 64 -20.18 -7.98 -3.31
N ARG A 65 -20.88 -7.14 -4.09
CA ARG A 65 -20.29 -5.98 -4.76
C ARG A 65 -19.78 -4.94 -3.75
N GLU A 66 -20.45 -4.74 -2.62
CA GLU A 66 -19.97 -3.83 -1.57
C GLU A 66 -18.59 -4.25 -1.03
N TYR A 67 -18.41 -5.53 -0.71
CA TYR A 67 -17.10 -6.06 -0.30
C TYR A 67 -16.07 -5.96 -1.43
N TYR A 68 -16.48 -6.22 -2.67
CA TYR A 68 -15.57 -6.15 -3.80
C TYR A 68 -15.10 -4.71 -4.08
N GLN A 69 -15.91 -3.69 -3.80
CA GLN A 69 -15.47 -2.28 -3.91
C GLN A 69 -14.30 -1.98 -2.96
N VAL A 70 -14.30 -2.54 -1.74
CA VAL A 70 -13.16 -2.41 -0.81
C VAL A 70 -11.89 -2.98 -1.45
N ILE A 71 -11.98 -4.14 -2.09
CA ILE A 71 -10.85 -4.77 -2.77
C ILE A 71 -10.33 -3.88 -3.91
N LEU A 72 -11.22 -3.30 -4.72
CA LEU A 72 -10.84 -2.42 -5.83
C LEU A 72 -10.12 -1.16 -5.33
N VAL A 73 -10.65 -0.52 -4.30
CA VAL A 73 -10.05 0.68 -3.71
C VAL A 73 -8.67 0.37 -3.13
N SER A 74 -8.54 -0.70 -2.35
CA SER A 74 -7.25 -1.10 -1.77
C SER A 74 -6.22 -1.49 -2.84
N ARG A 75 -6.62 -2.18 -3.92
CA ARG A 75 -5.73 -2.50 -5.05
C ARG A 75 -5.16 -1.24 -5.71
N LYS A 76 -6.03 -0.27 -6.00
CA LYS A 76 -5.61 1.02 -6.57
C LYS A 76 -4.64 1.74 -5.64
N LYS A 77 -4.93 1.76 -4.33
CA LYS A 77 -4.06 2.41 -3.34
C LYS A 77 -2.68 1.74 -3.25
N ILE A 78 -2.61 0.41 -3.31
CA ILE A 78 -1.34 -0.32 -3.34
C ILE A 78 -0.53 0.03 -4.60
N GLU A 79 -1.19 0.13 -5.76
CA GLU A 79 -0.53 0.53 -7.01
C GLU A 79 0.05 1.95 -6.89
N GLU A 80 -0.74 2.92 -6.41
CA GLU A 80 -0.29 4.29 -6.17
C GLU A 80 0.91 4.35 -5.22
N LEU A 81 0.87 3.59 -4.12
CA LEU A 81 1.96 3.54 -3.13
C LEU A 81 3.23 2.91 -3.72
N LYS A 82 3.11 1.87 -4.54
CA LYS A 82 4.24 1.25 -5.24
C LYS A 82 4.87 2.18 -6.27
N THR A 83 4.04 2.84 -7.08
CA THR A 83 4.52 3.84 -8.05
C THR A 83 5.24 4.99 -7.35
N GLN A 84 4.69 5.52 -6.26
CA GLN A 84 5.38 6.53 -5.46
C GLN A 84 6.73 6.01 -4.96
N GLN A 85 6.78 4.80 -4.38
CA GLN A 85 8.02 4.21 -3.88
C GLN A 85 9.09 4.07 -5.00
N ASP A 86 8.68 3.69 -6.21
CA ASP A 86 9.57 3.54 -7.37
C ASP A 86 10.04 4.89 -7.93
N GLU A 87 9.15 5.88 -8.04
CA GLU A 87 9.50 7.24 -8.43
C GLU A 87 10.51 7.87 -7.46
N TYR A 88 10.30 7.68 -6.15
CA TYR A 88 11.24 8.14 -5.13
C TYR A 88 12.58 7.40 -5.24
N LYS A 89 12.61 6.08 -5.46
CA LYS A 89 13.85 5.31 -5.64
C LYS A 89 14.64 5.73 -6.89
N ASN A 90 13.95 6.09 -7.98
CA ASN A 90 14.61 6.47 -9.24
C ASN A 90 15.21 7.87 -9.17
N LYS A 91 14.55 8.84 -8.50
CA LYS A 91 15.10 10.19 -8.25
C LYS A 91 16.41 10.21 -7.44
N LEU A 92 16.77 9.10 -6.81
CA LEU A 92 17.98 8.96 -5.98
C LEU A 92 19.14 8.31 -6.69
N LYS A 93 18.91 7.78 -7.90
CA LYS A 93 19.94 7.18 -8.75
C LYS A 93 20.50 8.16 -9.78
N ASP A 94 19.80 9.27 -10.01
CA ASP A 94 20.19 10.40 -10.86
C ASP A 94 20.91 11.48 -10.05
#